data_AF-A0A514E8P0-F1
#
_entry.id   AF-A0A514E8P0-F1
#
_cell.length_a   1.000
_cell.length_b   1.000
_cell.length_c   1.000
_cell.angle_alpha   90.00
_cell.angle_beta   90.00
_cell.angle_gamma   90.00
#
_symmetry.space_group_name_H-M   'P 1'
#
loop_
_entity.id
_entity.type
_entity.pdbx_description
1 polymer ?
#
loop_
_entity_poly.entity_id
_entity_poly.type
_entity_poly.pdbx_seq_one_letter_code
_entity_poly.pdbx_strand_id
1 'polypeptide(L)'
;MQRLLSLLLCCCVFCGALPAAAQSGNFGVTHSGKRIVVDSGAHLVFSVDTGNGDIVSMRYDGSELQSPEGKGSQIASGLGTAAVAARTIGDTIVVSAKAGDLTQYYMARKGRDALYMATYAPTLLPIGELRFVTRLDVAKLPNAEREPDCNVGEAIESHDVFLLPDGRTSSKFYSARRAIDDAMHGVSGPGVAVYMLMGDRERSSGGPFFKDIATQKTAATHELYNYMFSNHTQTEPYRGGLHGVYALLFTDGGAPSAAATDLGFVDATLGLQGFLDESGRGAVSGRVSGVAAGQPARVGLSNDDAQYWAAAAANGTFRIDGVRPGRYRITLYQNELEVAQNTLEVYAGATAQAALQAATQPGQMQWQIGVPDGTPSGFRNAALLASAHPSDTRMAPWGPLVYRVGSSALGDFPAVQWRGVNTPTRIEFVLAAKDVRDYRLRLYIPLAQADGRPQVRVNGRWNGPLPSVPTQPDSRGITRGTYRGNNTVYDIDIPATALQAGVNAVQIDIASGSPDNGFLGPALVFDSVQLLVM
;
A
#
# COMPACT_ATOMS: atom_id res chain seq x y z
N MET A 1 -35.85 -72.05 31.10
CA MET A 1 -36.44 -71.14 30.10
C MET A 1 -36.83 -69.85 30.83
N GLN A 2 -35.91 -68.88 30.85
CA GLN A 2 -36.01 -67.65 31.63
C GLN A 2 -36.67 -66.53 30.82
N ARG A 3 -37.53 -65.78 31.50
CA ARG A 3 -38.22 -64.56 31.06
C ARG A 3 -37.20 -63.44 30.85
N LEU A 4 -37.39 -62.60 29.82
CA LEU A 4 -36.79 -61.27 29.75
C LEU A 4 -37.86 -60.20 29.47
N LEU A 5 -37.85 -59.20 30.35
CA LEU A 5 -38.63 -57.95 30.33
C LEU A 5 -38.29 -57.12 29.07
N SER A 6 -39.31 -56.51 28.47
CA SER A 6 -39.15 -55.40 27.52
C SER A 6 -39.42 -54.08 28.24
N LEU A 7 -38.39 -53.23 28.35
CA LEU A 7 -38.47 -51.89 28.92
C LEU A 7 -38.80 -50.90 27.80
N LEU A 8 -39.94 -50.19 27.90
CA LEU A 8 -40.22 -49.00 27.08
C LEU A 8 -39.43 -47.82 27.64
N LEU A 9 -38.58 -47.20 26.80
CA LEU A 9 -37.96 -45.90 27.10
C LEU A 9 -38.59 -44.83 26.21
N CYS A 10 -39.34 -43.93 26.85
CA CYS A 10 -39.97 -42.77 26.23
C CYS A 10 -38.91 -41.65 26.11
N CYS A 11 -38.41 -41.40 24.90
CA CYS A 11 -37.52 -40.27 24.62
C CYS A 11 -38.36 -39.02 24.28
N CYS A 12 -38.46 -38.09 25.21
CA CYS A 12 -38.93 -36.72 24.94
C CYS A 12 -37.90 -35.99 24.08
N VAL A 13 -38.24 -35.70 22.82
CA VAL A 13 -37.44 -34.86 21.93
C VAL A 13 -37.65 -33.40 22.34
N PHE A 14 -36.65 -32.82 22.99
CA PHE A 14 -36.51 -31.37 23.12
C PHE A 14 -36.10 -30.81 21.74
N CYS A 15 -37.07 -30.29 20.98
CA CYS A 15 -36.78 -29.48 19.79
C CYS A 15 -36.22 -28.12 20.25
N GLY A 16 -34.89 -28.03 20.39
CA GLY A 16 -34.21 -26.75 20.37
C GLY A 16 -34.38 -26.14 18.98
N ALA A 17 -35.05 -24.98 18.90
CA ALA A 17 -35.12 -24.22 17.67
C ALA A 17 -33.70 -23.80 17.25
N LEU A 18 -33.16 -24.46 16.23
CA LEU A 18 -32.01 -23.95 15.49
C LEU A 18 -32.38 -22.55 14.96
N PRO A 19 -31.49 -21.54 15.04
CA PRO A 19 -31.76 -20.25 14.43
C PRO A 19 -32.04 -20.49 12.94
N ALA A 20 -33.18 -20.00 12.46
CA ALA A 20 -33.64 -20.22 11.10
C ALA A 20 -32.51 -19.82 10.14
N ALA A 21 -32.07 -20.77 9.31
CA ALA A 21 -31.14 -20.46 8.23
C ALA A 21 -31.85 -19.47 7.30
N ALA A 22 -31.36 -18.24 7.23
CA ALA A 22 -31.82 -17.28 6.23
C ALA A 22 -31.63 -17.92 4.85
N GLN A 23 -32.73 -18.07 4.12
CA GLN A 23 -32.76 -18.57 2.76
C GLN A 23 -32.51 -17.37 1.84
N SER A 24 -31.46 -17.44 1.01
CA SER A 24 -31.08 -16.34 0.11
C SER A 24 -32.17 -16.08 -0.93
N GLY A 25 -32.30 -14.80 -1.35
CA GLY A 25 -33.21 -14.39 -2.41
C GLY A 25 -34.31 -13.41 -1.99
N ASN A 26 -34.34 -12.99 -0.71
CA ASN A 26 -35.31 -12.01 -0.21
C ASN A 26 -34.59 -10.75 0.27
N PHE A 27 -34.40 -9.77 -0.63
CA PHE A 27 -33.78 -8.49 -0.27
C PHE A 27 -34.44 -7.87 0.97
N GLY A 28 -33.65 -7.68 2.02
CA GLY A 28 -34.19 -7.21 3.28
C GLY A 28 -33.22 -7.30 4.44
N VAL A 29 -33.67 -6.75 5.57
CA VAL A 29 -32.93 -6.74 6.83
C VAL A 29 -33.81 -7.33 7.93
N THR A 30 -33.24 -8.23 8.74
CA THR A 30 -33.93 -8.87 9.87
C THR A 30 -33.08 -8.80 11.13
N HIS A 31 -33.73 -8.60 12.27
CA HIS A 31 -33.07 -8.70 13.57
C HIS A 31 -33.19 -10.15 14.09
N SER A 32 -32.06 -10.78 14.39
CA SER A 32 -32.02 -12.15 14.93
C SER A 32 -31.07 -12.22 16.11
N GLY A 33 -31.63 -12.20 17.33
CA GLY A 33 -30.85 -12.12 18.56
C GLY A 33 -30.00 -10.85 18.60
N LYS A 34 -28.68 -11.01 18.76
CA LYS A 34 -27.71 -9.90 18.76
C LYS A 34 -27.20 -9.53 17.36
N ARG A 35 -27.89 -9.90 16.29
CA ARG A 35 -27.44 -9.69 14.92
C ARG A 35 -28.46 -8.94 14.08
N ILE A 36 -27.96 -8.08 13.20
CA ILE A 36 -28.66 -7.59 12.02
C ILE A 36 -28.24 -8.49 10.86
N VAL A 37 -29.18 -9.21 10.27
CA VAL A 37 -28.97 -10.09 9.12
C VAL A 37 -29.46 -9.35 7.88
N VAL A 38 -28.57 -9.17 6.91
CA VAL A 38 -28.84 -8.48 5.64
C VAL A 38 -28.77 -9.49 4.52
N ASP A 39 -29.87 -9.64 3.79
CA ASP A 39 -29.95 -10.40 2.54
C ASP A 39 -29.90 -9.41 1.37
N SER A 40 -28.92 -9.59 0.50
CA SER A 40 -28.73 -8.76 -0.71
C SER A 40 -29.83 -8.94 -1.75
N GLY A 41 -30.70 -9.93 -1.61
CA GLY A 41 -31.65 -10.37 -2.65
C GLY A 41 -30.97 -11.14 -3.79
N ALA A 42 -29.72 -11.55 -3.59
CA ALA A 42 -28.94 -12.40 -4.49
C ALA A 42 -28.42 -13.61 -3.68
N HIS A 43 -27.16 -14.00 -3.82
CA HIS A 43 -26.55 -15.15 -3.15
C HIS A 43 -25.85 -14.78 -1.84
N LEU A 44 -25.63 -13.49 -1.58
CA LEU A 44 -24.98 -12.98 -0.38
C LEU A 44 -25.97 -12.66 0.76
N VAL A 45 -25.72 -13.27 1.92
CA VAL A 45 -26.32 -12.90 3.21
C VAL A 45 -25.20 -12.65 4.21
N PHE A 46 -25.17 -11.49 4.86
CA PHE A 46 -24.18 -11.19 5.91
C PHE A 46 -24.86 -10.76 7.22
N SER A 47 -24.16 -10.99 8.34
CA SER A 47 -24.65 -10.63 9.67
C SER A 47 -23.70 -9.68 10.38
N VAL A 48 -24.24 -8.60 10.93
CA VAL A 48 -23.52 -7.61 11.76
C VAL A 48 -23.93 -7.78 13.21
N ASP A 49 -22.97 -7.89 14.12
CA ASP A 49 -23.22 -7.91 15.56
C ASP A 49 -23.67 -6.53 16.06
N THR A 50 -24.80 -6.49 16.76
CA THR A 50 -25.45 -5.27 17.24
C THR A 50 -24.74 -4.58 18.40
N GLY A 51 -23.85 -5.28 19.11
CA GLY A 51 -23.13 -4.75 20.26
C GLY A 51 -21.82 -4.06 19.87
N ASN A 52 -21.16 -4.52 18.79
CA ASN A 52 -19.84 -4.01 18.42
C ASN A 52 -19.69 -3.63 16.94
N GLY A 53 -20.64 -3.99 16.07
CA GLY A 53 -20.59 -3.68 14.64
C GLY A 53 -19.70 -4.59 13.81
N ASP A 54 -19.16 -5.68 14.35
CA ASP A 54 -18.36 -6.65 13.59
C ASP A 54 -19.26 -7.47 12.67
N ILE A 55 -18.74 -7.85 11.51
CA ILE A 55 -19.37 -8.85 10.66
C ILE A 55 -19.01 -10.23 11.21
N VAL A 56 -20.03 -11.01 11.54
CA VAL A 56 -19.88 -12.32 12.21
C VAL A 56 -20.34 -13.49 11.34
N SER A 57 -20.80 -13.22 10.13
CA SER A 57 -21.19 -14.21 9.12
C SER A 57 -21.25 -13.55 7.75
N MET A 58 -20.72 -14.22 6.73
CA MET A 58 -20.80 -13.85 5.31
C MET A 58 -21.07 -15.12 4.52
N ARG A 59 -22.34 -15.42 4.25
CA ARG A 59 -22.75 -16.59 3.50
C ARG A 59 -22.94 -16.23 2.03
N TYR A 60 -22.19 -16.89 1.16
CA TYR A 60 -22.33 -16.78 -0.28
C TYR A 60 -22.73 -18.13 -0.85
N ASP A 61 -23.83 -18.16 -1.60
CA ASP A 61 -24.45 -19.39 -2.12
C ASP A 61 -24.66 -20.45 -1.01
N GLY A 62 -25.15 -19.98 0.15
CA GLY A 62 -25.39 -20.80 1.34
C GLY A 62 -24.14 -21.22 2.13
N SER A 63 -22.93 -21.03 1.59
CA SER A 63 -21.66 -21.38 2.21
C SER A 63 -21.13 -20.25 3.08
N GLU A 64 -20.88 -20.52 4.37
CA GLU A 64 -20.26 -19.54 5.29
C GLU A 64 -18.80 -19.27 4.94
N LEU A 65 -18.44 -18.02 4.65
CA LEU A 65 -17.08 -17.65 4.28
C LEU A 65 -16.33 -16.94 5.42
N GLN A 66 -17.01 -16.45 6.46
CA GLN A 66 -16.36 -15.88 7.64
C GLN A 66 -15.47 -16.96 8.30
N SER A 67 -14.31 -16.53 8.79
CA SER A 67 -13.39 -17.40 9.52
C SER A 67 -14.09 -18.16 10.67
N PRO A 68 -13.73 -19.43 10.90
CA PRO A 68 -14.24 -20.19 12.06
C PRO A 68 -13.67 -19.70 13.39
N GLU A 69 -12.66 -18.84 13.39
CA GLU A 69 -12.12 -18.22 14.61
C GLU A 69 -13.13 -17.25 15.22
N GLY A 70 -13.08 -17.06 16.54
CA GLY A 70 -14.09 -16.27 17.27
C GLY A 70 -14.08 -14.76 17.00
N LYS A 71 -13.20 -14.26 16.12
CA LYS A 71 -13.04 -12.83 15.82
C LYS A 71 -13.71 -12.48 14.49
N GLY A 72 -14.67 -11.56 14.52
CA GLY A 72 -15.40 -11.11 13.33
C GLY A 72 -14.55 -10.34 12.32
N SER A 73 -15.09 -10.02 11.15
CA SER A 73 -14.50 -9.05 10.22
C SER A 73 -14.85 -7.63 10.65
N GLN A 74 -13.87 -6.72 10.71
CA GLN A 74 -14.04 -5.50 11.50
C GLN A 74 -13.11 -4.36 11.08
N ILE A 75 -13.44 -3.15 11.52
CA ILE A 75 -12.60 -1.97 11.40
C ILE A 75 -11.53 -1.93 12.52
N ALA A 76 -10.33 -1.47 12.18
CA ALA A 76 -9.13 -1.39 13.02
C ALA A 76 -8.81 -2.71 13.74
N SER A 77 -9.03 -2.74 15.06
CA SER A 77 -8.91 -3.91 15.93
C SER A 77 -10.24 -4.26 16.61
N GLY A 78 -11.35 -3.78 16.05
CA GLY A 78 -12.71 -3.92 16.57
C GLY A 78 -13.13 -2.64 17.28
N LEU A 79 -14.39 -2.23 17.13
CA LEU A 79 -14.90 -1.01 17.78
C LEU A 79 -15.13 -1.19 19.28
N GLY A 80 -15.10 -2.42 19.77
CA GLY A 80 -15.43 -2.76 21.16
C GLY A 80 -16.95 -2.67 21.40
N THR A 81 -17.49 -1.46 21.53
CA THR A 81 -18.93 -1.23 21.64
C THR A 81 -19.36 -0.17 20.64
N ALA A 82 -20.42 -0.45 19.89
CA ALA A 82 -20.95 0.44 18.87
C ALA A 82 -22.47 0.54 18.94
N ALA A 83 -23.00 1.72 18.62
CA ALA A 83 -24.42 1.90 18.34
C ALA A 83 -24.70 1.42 16.91
N VAL A 84 -25.36 0.26 16.79
CA VAL A 84 -25.66 -0.36 15.51
C VAL A 84 -27.11 -0.12 15.12
N ALA A 85 -27.33 0.40 13.92
CA ALA A 85 -28.66 0.67 13.37
C ALA A 85 -28.73 0.26 11.89
N ALA A 86 -29.91 -0.12 11.42
CA ALA A 86 -30.16 -0.43 10.01
C ALA A 86 -31.34 0.36 9.46
N ARG A 87 -31.25 0.73 8.19
CA ARG A 87 -32.33 1.37 7.44
C ARG A 87 -32.30 0.96 5.98
N THR A 88 -33.45 1.03 5.33
CA THR A 88 -33.60 0.74 3.90
C THR A 88 -34.02 2.02 3.18
N ILE A 89 -33.32 2.35 2.08
CA ILE A 89 -33.54 3.53 1.24
C ILE A 89 -33.63 3.05 -0.20
N GLY A 90 -34.84 3.02 -0.74
CA GLY A 90 -35.09 2.40 -2.05
C GLY A 90 -34.57 0.96 -2.08
N ASP A 91 -33.69 0.67 -3.04
CA ASP A 91 -33.06 -0.64 -3.23
C ASP A 91 -31.73 -0.81 -2.45
N THR A 92 -31.43 0.05 -1.48
CA THR A 92 -30.20 -0.01 -0.69
C THR A 92 -30.51 -0.18 0.80
N ILE A 93 -29.90 -1.16 1.45
CA ILE A 93 -29.85 -1.28 2.91
C ILE A 93 -28.55 -0.63 3.40
N VAL A 94 -28.63 0.18 4.46
CA VAL A 94 -27.49 0.78 5.15
C VAL A 94 -27.52 0.34 6.61
N VAL A 95 -26.46 -0.31 7.05
CA VAL A 95 -26.19 -0.60 8.47
C VAL A 95 -25.04 0.30 8.92
N SER A 96 -25.26 1.08 9.98
CA SER A 96 -24.23 1.91 10.59
C SER A 96 -23.83 1.36 11.94
N ALA A 97 -22.53 1.31 12.25
CA ALA A 97 -21.97 1.03 13.56
C ALA A 97 -21.13 2.22 14.02
N LYS A 98 -21.65 3.00 14.99
CA LYS A 98 -21.00 4.20 15.50
C LYS A 98 -20.33 3.95 16.85
N ALA A 99 -19.06 4.29 16.97
CA ALA A 99 -18.28 4.25 18.21
C ALA A 99 -17.47 5.54 18.36
N GLY A 100 -17.90 6.42 19.28
CA GLY A 100 -17.35 7.77 19.41
C GLY A 100 -17.49 8.57 18.11
N ASP A 101 -16.35 9.06 17.59
CA ASP A 101 -16.26 9.85 16.36
C ASP A 101 -16.06 8.99 15.10
N LEU A 102 -15.94 7.67 15.24
CA LEU A 102 -15.84 6.74 14.11
C LEU A 102 -17.22 6.13 13.80
N THR A 103 -17.62 6.16 12.54
CA THR A 103 -18.80 5.43 12.05
C THR A 103 -18.41 4.52 10.89
N GLN A 104 -18.61 3.22 11.07
CA GLN A 104 -18.51 2.23 10.01
C GLN A 104 -19.88 2.06 9.35
N TYR A 105 -19.91 2.08 8.02
CA TYR A 105 -21.10 1.79 7.23
C TYR A 105 -20.91 0.48 6.47
N TYR A 106 -21.97 -0.33 6.45
CA TYR A 106 -22.13 -1.51 5.62
C TYR A 106 -23.38 -1.30 4.77
N MET A 107 -23.30 -1.61 3.48
CA MET A 107 -24.37 -1.37 2.53
C MET A 107 -24.57 -2.57 1.63
N ALA A 108 -25.83 -2.89 1.36
CA ALA A 108 -26.23 -3.89 0.38
C ALA A 108 -27.13 -3.24 -0.65
N ARG A 109 -26.83 -3.43 -1.94
CA ARG A 109 -27.70 -3.02 -3.05
C ARG A 109 -28.43 -4.25 -3.57
N LYS A 110 -29.75 -4.14 -3.74
CA LYS A 110 -30.61 -5.23 -4.20
C LYS A 110 -30.05 -5.94 -5.43
N GLY A 111 -29.96 -7.26 -5.36
CA GLY A 111 -29.52 -8.13 -6.45
C GLY A 111 -28.02 -8.12 -6.72
N ARG A 112 -27.20 -7.57 -5.81
CA ARG A 112 -25.73 -7.55 -5.96
C ARG A 112 -25.06 -8.36 -4.86
N ASP A 113 -24.22 -9.31 -5.26
CA ASP A 113 -23.37 -10.10 -4.36
C ASP A 113 -22.16 -9.28 -3.88
N ALA A 114 -22.44 -8.16 -3.22
CA ALA A 114 -21.44 -7.22 -2.76
C ALA A 114 -21.83 -6.61 -1.41
N LEU A 115 -20.83 -6.50 -0.53
CA LEU A 115 -20.89 -5.73 0.70
C LEU A 115 -20.12 -4.44 0.49
N TYR A 116 -20.83 -3.34 0.26
CA TYR A 116 -20.23 -2.02 0.13
C TYR A 116 -20.01 -1.41 1.51
N MET A 117 -18.96 -0.62 1.65
CA MET A 117 -18.50 -0.10 2.93
C MET A 117 -17.95 1.31 2.80
N ALA A 118 -18.09 2.07 3.87
CA ALA A 118 -17.44 3.35 4.04
C ALA A 118 -17.12 3.56 5.51
N THR A 119 -16.07 4.31 5.81
CA THR A 119 -15.67 4.58 7.19
C THR A 119 -15.51 6.08 7.39
N TYR A 120 -16.37 6.68 8.20
CA TYR A 120 -16.10 8.03 8.68
C TYR A 120 -15.19 7.93 9.90
N ALA A 121 -14.00 8.53 9.86
CA ALA A 121 -13.01 8.45 10.92
C ALA A 121 -12.37 9.81 11.24
N PRO A 122 -11.92 10.04 12.49
CA PRO A 122 -11.05 11.15 12.81
C PRO A 122 -9.67 10.97 12.16
N THR A 123 -8.91 12.05 12.04
CA THR A 123 -7.57 12.07 11.43
C THR A 123 -6.57 11.13 12.12
N LEU A 124 -6.64 10.99 13.45
CA LEU A 124 -5.74 10.13 14.19
C LEU A 124 -6.52 9.15 15.05
N LEU A 125 -6.20 7.86 14.89
CA LEU A 125 -6.61 6.82 15.83
C LEU A 125 -5.45 6.52 16.80
N PRO A 126 -5.72 6.12 18.05
CA PRO A 126 -4.67 5.83 19.04
C PRO A 126 -3.60 4.82 18.57
N ILE A 127 -3.96 3.93 17.64
CA ILE A 127 -3.08 2.88 17.10
C ILE A 127 -2.26 3.32 15.88
N GLY A 128 -2.50 4.53 15.35
CA GLY A 128 -1.75 5.07 14.21
C GLY A 128 -2.04 4.40 12.86
N GLU A 129 -3.14 3.65 12.74
CA GLU A 129 -3.60 3.01 11.51
C GLU A 129 -5.14 2.98 11.46
N LEU A 130 -5.69 2.98 10.24
CA LEU A 130 -7.09 2.73 9.94
C LEU A 130 -7.17 1.69 8.83
N ARG A 131 -7.76 0.55 9.16
CA ARG A 131 -7.93 -0.57 8.23
C ARG A 131 -9.28 -1.23 8.40
N PHE A 132 -9.82 -1.80 7.34
CA PHE A 132 -10.83 -2.84 7.44
C PHE A 132 -10.16 -4.19 7.23
N VAL A 133 -10.44 -5.16 8.10
CA VAL A 133 -9.92 -6.53 7.99
C VAL A 133 -11.07 -7.52 7.86
N THR A 134 -11.08 -8.22 6.73
CA THR A 134 -12.02 -9.30 6.41
C THR A 134 -11.36 -10.62 6.76
N ARG A 135 -11.97 -11.41 7.64
CA ARG A 135 -11.43 -12.68 8.10
C ARG A 135 -12.21 -13.82 7.45
N LEU A 136 -11.56 -14.52 6.54
CA LEU A 136 -12.19 -15.54 5.70
C LEU A 136 -11.68 -16.95 6.06
N ASP A 137 -12.52 -17.95 5.87
CA ASP A 137 -12.17 -19.36 6.09
C ASP A 137 -11.15 -19.86 5.05
N VAL A 138 -9.94 -20.22 5.51
CA VAL A 138 -8.85 -20.73 4.65
C VAL A 138 -9.26 -22.02 3.94
N ALA A 139 -10.10 -22.85 4.55
CA ALA A 139 -10.53 -24.10 3.92
C ALA A 139 -11.34 -23.85 2.63
N LYS A 140 -11.91 -22.66 2.49
CA LYS A 140 -12.72 -22.25 1.33
C LYS A 140 -12.00 -21.29 0.40
N LEU A 141 -11.17 -20.41 0.96
CA LEU A 141 -10.47 -19.35 0.22
C LEU A 141 -8.95 -19.42 0.48
N PRO A 142 -8.26 -20.50 0.06
CA PRO A 142 -6.86 -20.72 0.44
C PRO A 142 -5.82 -19.92 -0.38
N ASN A 143 -6.22 -19.27 -1.48
CA ASN A 143 -5.29 -18.68 -2.45
C ASN A 143 -5.41 -17.16 -2.52
N ALA A 144 -4.31 -16.47 -2.84
CA ALA A 144 -4.32 -15.07 -3.28
C ALA A 144 -3.39 -14.85 -4.48
N GLU A 145 -3.64 -13.81 -5.28
CA GLU A 145 -2.82 -13.49 -6.46
C GLU A 145 -1.36 -13.13 -6.09
N ARG A 146 -1.18 -12.40 -4.99
CA ARG A 146 0.13 -12.11 -4.38
C ARG A 146 0.11 -12.61 -2.96
N GLU A 147 0.48 -13.86 -2.77
CA GLU A 147 0.39 -14.52 -1.49
C GLU A 147 1.77 -14.63 -0.84
N PRO A 148 1.99 -13.96 0.30
CA PRO A 148 2.98 -14.42 1.24
C PRO A 148 2.35 -15.56 2.04
N ASP A 149 3.03 -16.69 2.14
CA ASP A 149 2.78 -17.72 3.15
C ASP A 149 3.06 -17.12 4.54
N CYS A 150 2.15 -16.28 5.05
CA CYS A 150 2.34 -15.57 6.31
C CYS A 150 2.18 -16.56 7.47
N ASN A 151 2.94 -16.41 8.55
CA ASN A 151 2.80 -17.18 9.80
C ASN A 151 2.99 -18.71 9.73
N VAL A 152 3.58 -19.26 8.66
CA VAL A 152 3.89 -20.70 8.54
C VAL A 152 5.40 -21.01 8.63
N GLY A 153 6.17 -20.10 9.22
CA GLY A 153 7.63 -20.19 9.35
C GLY A 153 8.16 -19.64 10.68
N GLU A 154 9.49 -19.60 10.80
CA GLU A 154 10.19 -19.04 11.97
C GLU A 154 10.22 -17.51 11.87
N ALA A 155 9.84 -16.80 12.93
CA ALA A 155 9.93 -15.33 12.94
C ALA A 155 11.41 -14.88 12.95
N ILE A 156 11.81 -14.06 11.98
CA ILE A 156 13.19 -13.56 11.84
C ILE A 156 13.32 -12.05 12.06
N GLU A 157 12.21 -11.30 12.00
CA GLU A 157 12.17 -9.88 12.33
C GLU A 157 10.81 -9.53 12.93
N SER A 158 10.82 -9.10 14.19
CA SER A 158 9.61 -8.89 14.97
C SER A 158 8.70 -10.15 14.93
N HIS A 159 7.40 -9.97 14.71
CA HIS A 159 6.44 -11.05 14.46
C HIS A 159 5.70 -10.83 13.13
N ASP A 160 6.36 -10.17 12.17
CA ASP A 160 5.77 -9.87 10.87
C ASP A 160 6.63 -10.25 9.66
N VAL A 161 7.85 -10.76 9.86
CA VAL A 161 8.68 -11.40 8.83
C VAL A 161 9.11 -12.78 9.27
N PHE A 162 8.90 -13.76 8.39
CA PHE A 162 9.09 -15.18 8.65
C PHE A 162 10.05 -15.81 7.63
N LEU A 163 10.85 -16.77 8.09
CA LEU A 163 11.65 -17.67 7.27
C LEU A 163 10.90 -18.99 7.07
N LEU A 164 10.73 -19.38 5.81
CA LEU A 164 10.12 -20.64 5.40
C LEU A 164 11.18 -21.76 5.34
N PRO A 165 10.79 -23.03 5.46
CA PRO A 165 11.73 -24.16 5.44
C PRO A 165 12.58 -24.29 4.16
N ASP A 166 12.12 -23.72 3.05
CA ASP A 166 12.82 -23.70 1.75
C ASP A 166 13.80 -22.51 1.59
N GLY A 167 13.96 -21.70 2.64
CA GLY A 167 14.84 -20.52 2.66
C GLY A 167 14.22 -19.24 2.10
N ARG A 168 13.00 -19.30 1.54
CA ARG A 168 12.25 -18.09 1.21
C ARG A 168 11.81 -17.38 2.48
N THR A 169 11.65 -16.07 2.37
CA THR A 169 11.10 -15.22 3.43
C THR A 169 9.70 -14.76 3.05
N SER A 170 8.87 -14.56 4.06
CA SER A 170 7.46 -14.24 3.91
C SER A 170 7.04 -13.16 4.91
N SER A 171 6.12 -12.31 4.50
CA SER A 171 5.57 -11.25 5.31
C SER A 171 4.27 -10.76 4.69
N LYS A 172 3.28 -10.43 5.52
CA LYS A 172 2.05 -9.76 5.08
C LYS A 172 2.33 -8.52 4.23
N PHE A 173 3.43 -7.82 4.47
CA PHE A 173 3.84 -6.65 3.69
C PHE A 173 4.22 -6.95 2.24
N TYR A 174 4.56 -8.20 1.91
CA TYR A 174 4.91 -8.62 0.54
C TYR A 174 3.67 -8.81 -0.35
N SER A 175 2.46 -8.77 0.22
CA SER A 175 1.20 -8.71 -0.54
C SER A 175 0.94 -7.31 -1.12
N ALA A 176 1.62 -6.29 -0.60
CA ALA A 176 1.33 -4.88 -0.86
C ALA A 176 1.55 -4.48 -2.32
N ARG A 177 0.65 -3.61 -2.81
CA ARG A 177 0.64 -3.03 -4.15
C ARG A 177 0.59 -1.51 -4.06
N ARG A 178 1.19 -0.80 -5.01
CA ARG A 178 1.11 0.67 -5.07
C ARG A 178 -0.36 1.06 -5.20
N ALA A 179 -0.81 2.10 -4.49
CA ALA A 179 -2.21 2.53 -4.48
C ALA A 179 -2.75 2.81 -5.89
N ILE A 180 -1.91 3.34 -6.78
CA ILE A 180 -2.25 3.59 -8.19
C ILE A 180 -2.47 2.32 -9.03
N ASP A 181 -1.86 1.19 -8.63
CA ASP A 181 -1.98 -0.09 -9.32
C ASP A 181 -2.93 -1.07 -8.61
N ASP A 182 -3.52 -0.65 -7.50
CA ASP A 182 -4.32 -1.51 -6.62
C ASP A 182 -5.79 -1.10 -6.62
N ALA A 183 -6.43 -1.11 -7.78
CA ALA A 183 -7.88 -0.87 -7.85
C ALA A 183 -8.67 -1.97 -7.12
N MET A 184 -8.15 -3.20 -7.14
CA MET A 184 -8.77 -4.38 -6.57
C MET A 184 -7.75 -5.50 -6.31
N HIS A 185 -7.95 -6.25 -5.24
CA HIS A 185 -7.21 -7.47 -4.92
C HIS A 185 -8.13 -8.46 -4.20
N GLY A 186 -7.80 -9.75 -4.17
CA GLY A 186 -8.72 -10.74 -3.62
C GLY A 186 -8.10 -12.07 -3.25
N VAL A 187 -8.94 -12.91 -2.66
CA VAL A 187 -8.64 -14.29 -2.27
C VAL A 187 -9.65 -15.24 -2.93
N SER A 188 -9.23 -16.46 -3.21
CA SER A 188 -10.04 -17.43 -3.97
C SER A 188 -9.85 -18.87 -3.54
N GLY A 189 -10.82 -19.70 -3.94
CA GLY A 189 -10.79 -21.15 -3.84
C GLY A 189 -11.72 -21.80 -4.88
N PRO A 190 -11.97 -23.11 -4.78
CA PRO A 190 -12.81 -23.81 -5.74
C PRO A 190 -14.24 -23.25 -5.77
N GLY A 191 -14.62 -22.60 -6.88
CA GLY A 191 -15.97 -22.08 -7.10
C GLY A 191 -16.33 -20.84 -6.27
N VAL A 192 -15.35 -20.14 -5.68
CA VAL A 192 -15.60 -18.93 -4.89
C VAL A 192 -14.39 -17.99 -4.90
N ALA A 193 -14.64 -16.69 -5.01
CA ALA A 193 -13.64 -15.66 -4.74
C ALA A 193 -14.25 -14.42 -4.09
N VAL A 194 -13.46 -13.76 -3.24
CA VAL A 194 -13.81 -12.51 -2.56
C VAL A 194 -12.77 -11.45 -2.92
N TYR A 195 -13.21 -10.35 -3.50
CA TYR A 195 -12.36 -9.25 -3.91
C TYR A 195 -12.63 -7.99 -3.08
N MET A 196 -11.57 -7.36 -2.60
CA MET A 196 -11.60 -6.00 -2.06
C MET A 196 -11.52 -5.01 -3.22
N LEU A 197 -12.66 -4.41 -3.57
CA LEU A 197 -12.70 -3.21 -4.41
C LEU A 197 -12.28 -2.03 -3.54
N MET A 198 -11.17 -1.40 -3.90
CA MET A 198 -10.60 -0.36 -3.05
C MET A 198 -11.28 1.00 -3.22
N GLY A 199 -11.93 1.22 -4.37
CA GLY A 199 -12.78 2.38 -4.64
C GLY A 199 -12.06 3.72 -4.44
N ASP A 200 -12.73 4.67 -3.77
CA ASP A 200 -12.20 6.02 -3.55
C ASP A 200 -11.18 6.04 -2.38
N ARG A 201 -9.98 6.53 -2.70
CA ARG A 201 -8.84 6.68 -1.78
C ARG A 201 -8.52 8.14 -1.47
N GLU A 202 -9.47 9.05 -1.68
CA GLU A 202 -9.25 10.48 -1.49
C GLU A 202 -8.79 10.82 -0.07
N ARG A 203 -9.27 10.10 0.96
CA ARG A 203 -8.86 10.28 2.35
C ARG A 203 -7.72 9.35 2.79
N SER A 204 -7.10 8.58 1.90
CA SER A 204 -5.89 7.81 2.24
C SER A 204 -4.65 8.72 2.36
N SER A 205 -3.52 8.18 2.81
CA SER A 205 -2.26 8.92 2.97
C SER A 205 -1.07 8.24 2.32
N GLY A 206 -0.13 9.04 1.79
CA GLY A 206 1.14 8.60 1.21
C GLY A 206 1.21 8.71 -0.31
N GLY A 207 0.13 9.17 -0.95
CA GLY A 207 0.06 9.40 -2.39
C GLY A 207 -0.05 8.12 -3.24
N PRO A 208 0.10 8.25 -4.58
CA PRO A 208 -0.19 7.18 -5.54
C PRO A 208 0.72 5.95 -5.41
N PHE A 209 1.91 6.11 -4.84
CA PHE A 209 2.93 5.06 -4.76
C PHE A 209 3.00 4.41 -3.38
N PHE A 210 2.23 4.91 -2.40
CA PHE A 210 2.08 4.25 -1.12
C PHE A 210 1.53 2.83 -1.32
N LYS A 211 1.99 1.90 -0.50
CA LYS A 211 1.51 0.52 -0.54
C LYS A 211 1.36 -0.01 0.88
N ASP A 212 0.38 -0.87 1.07
CA ASP A 212 0.11 -1.47 2.36
C ASP A 212 -0.39 -2.91 2.19
N ILE A 213 -0.53 -3.61 3.31
CA ILE A 213 -0.92 -5.02 3.38
C ILE A 213 -2.27 -5.22 2.67
N ALA A 214 -2.28 -6.12 1.69
CA ALA A 214 -3.49 -6.51 0.95
C ALA A 214 -4.08 -7.82 1.47
N THR A 215 -3.23 -8.79 1.82
CA THR A 215 -3.65 -10.07 2.39
C THR A 215 -2.63 -10.67 3.35
N GLN A 216 -3.10 -11.48 4.30
CA GLN A 216 -2.28 -12.42 5.06
C GLN A 216 -3.03 -13.73 5.33
N LYS A 217 -2.31 -14.84 5.43
CA LYS A 217 -2.88 -16.16 5.73
C LYS A 217 -2.38 -16.70 7.06
N THR A 218 -3.24 -17.40 7.81
CA THR A 218 -2.90 -18.24 8.97
C THR A 218 -3.36 -19.67 8.70
N ALA A 219 -3.26 -20.57 9.68
CA ALA A 219 -3.76 -21.94 9.54
C ALA A 219 -5.28 -22.03 9.33
N ALA A 220 -6.06 -21.06 9.82
CA ALA A 220 -7.52 -21.08 9.76
C ALA A 220 -8.13 -19.83 9.10
N THR A 221 -7.41 -18.70 9.07
CA THR A 221 -7.93 -17.41 8.59
C THR A 221 -7.11 -16.86 7.42
N HIS A 222 -7.78 -16.53 6.32
CA HIS A 222 -7.24 -15.71 5.24
C HIS A 222 -7.78 -14.29 5.43
N GLU A 223 -6.94 -13.37 5.87
CA GLU A 223 -7.31 -11.99 6.07
C GLU A 223 -7.12 -11.18 4.79
N LEU A 224 -8.18 -10.51 4.34
CA LEU A 224 -8.20 -9.59 3.21
C LEU A 224 -8.43 -8.15 3.72
N TYR A 225 -7.60 -7.21 3.29
CA TYR A 225 -7.52 -5.88 3.91
C TYR A 225 -7.89 -4.73 3.00
N ASN A 226 -8.37 -3.65 3.62
CA ASN A 226 -8.24 -2.30 3.08
C ASN A 226 -7.57 -1.43 4.14
N TYR A 227 -6.29 -1.11 3.97
CA TYR A 227 -5.62 -0.08 4.77
C TYR A 227 -5.89 1.28 4.16
N MET A 228 -6.70 2.08 4.86
CA MET A 228 -7.00 3.45 4.47
C MET A 228 -5.82 4.36 4.77
N PHE A 229 -5.18 4.18 5.92
CA PHE A 229 -3.87 4.76 6.24
C PHE A 229 -3.15 3.93 7.31
N SER A 230 -1.83 4.04 7.38
CA SER A 230 -0.99 3.45 8.40
C SER A 230 0.32 4.23 8.56
N ASN A 231 1.10 3.87 9.57
CA ASN A 231 2.46 4.35 9.76
C ASN A 231 3.51 3.49 9.02
N HIS A 232 3.09 2.65 8.07
CA HIS A 232 3.99 1.76 7.34
C HIS A 232 4.81 2.52 6.29
N THR A 233 5.92 3.11 6.72
CA THR A 233 6.76 3.99 5.87
C THR A 233 5.96 5.16 5.30
N GLN A 234 5.16 5.79 6.16
CA GLN A 234 4.24 6.87 5.81
C GLN A 234 4.98 8.18 5.50
N THR A 235 4.61 8.83 4.39
CA THR A 235 5.25 10.05 3.86
C THR A 235 4.36 11.30 3.95
N GLU A 236 3.07 11.12 4.27
CA GLU A 236 2.11 12.21 4.43
C GLU A 236 1.36 12.12 5.76
N PRO A 237 0.86 13.25 6.29
CA PRO A 237 -0.10 13.24 7.38
C PRO A 237 -1.36 12.43 7.07
N TYR A 238 -2.02 11.93 8.11
CA TYR A 238 -3.33 11.29 7.97
C TYR A 238 -4.42 12.29 7.60
N ARG A 239 -5.47 11.80 6.97
CA ARG A 239 -6.65 12.57 6.58
C ARG A 239 -7.87 11.94 7.25
N GLY A 240 -8.67 12.78 7.91
CA GLY A 240 -9.96 12.36 8.48
C GLY A 240 -11.10 12.48 7.47
N GLY A 241 -12.31 12.12 7.90
CA GLY A 241 -13.51 12.19 7.09
C GLY A 241 -13.94 10.81 6.59
N LEU A 242 -14.69 10.79 5.48
CA LEU A 242 -15.21 9.55 4.90
C LEU A 242 -14.17 8.89 4.00
N HIS A 243 -13.72 7.70 4.36
CA HIS A 243 -12.89 6.81 3.54
C HIS A 243 -13.76 5.83 2.77
N GLY A 244 -13.36 5.53 1.53
CA GLY A 244 -14.17 4.80 0.57
C GLY A 244 -15.10 5.72 -0.22
N VAL A 245 -16.13 5.20 -0.88
CA VAL A 245 -16.69 3.83 -0.73
C VAL A 245 -15.75 2.76 -1.27
N TYR A 246 -15.61 1.66 -0.54
CA TYR A 246 -14.90 0.43 -0.90
C TYR A 246 -15.85 -0.78 -0.74
N ALA A 247 -15.51 -1.97 -1.21
CA ALA A 247 -16.43 -3.11 -1.14
C ALA A 247 -15.74 -4.48 -1.09
N LEU A 248 -16.43 -5.46 -0.50
CA LEU A 248 -16.17 -6.87 -0.75
C LEU A 248 -17.11 -7.37 -1.84
N LEU A 249 -16.55 -7.92 -2.92
CA LEU A 249 -17.30 -8.47 -4.05
C LEU A 249 -17.18 -9.99 -4.01
N PHE A 250 -18.32 -10.68 -3.93
CA PHE A 250 -18.40 -12.12 -3.85
C PHE A 250 -18.74 -12.68 -5.23
N THR A 251 -18.03 -13.73 -5.62
CA THR A 251 -18.11 -14.32 -6.96
C THR A 251 -18.01 -15.84 -6.88
N ASP A 252 -18.36 -16.52 -7.95
CA ASP A 252 -18.19 -17.97 -8.17
C ASP A 252 -16.74 -18.36 -8.50
N GLY A 253 -15.76 -17.49 -8.23
CA GLY A 253 -14.35 -17.66 -8.57
C GLY A 253 -13.92 -16.88 -9.82
N GLY A 254 -14.88 -16.39 -10.62
CA GLY A 254 -14.63 -15.51 -11.74
C GLY A 254 -14.36 -14.05 -11.36
N ALA A 255 -14.13 -13.20 -12.37
CA ALA A 255 -14.00 -11.76 -12.15
C ALA A 255 -15.34 -11.15 -11.69
N PRO A 256 -15.32 -10.11 -10.83
CA PRO A 256 -16.54 -9.42 -10.42
C PRO A 256 -17.30 -8.81 -11.60
N SER A 257 -18.63 -8.81 -11.51
CA SER A 257 -19.49 -8.20 -12.53
C SER A 257 -19.38 -6.67 -12.56
N ALA A 258 -19.71 -6.06 -13.69
CA ALA A 258 -19.79 -4.60 -13.81
C ALA A 258 -20.78 -3.99 -12.80
N ALA A 259 -21.90 -4.68 -12.53
CA ALA A 259 -22.87 -4.24 -11.54
C ALA A 259 -22.31 -4.28 -10.11
N ALA A 260 -21.49 -5.29 -9.77
CA ALA A 260 -20.87 -5.38 -8.44
C ALA A 260 -19.85 -4.25 -8.21
N THR A 261 -19.11 -3.85 -9.24
CA THR A 261 -18.08 -2.79 -9.17
C THR A 261 -18.62 -1.37 -9.30
N ASP A 262 -19.86 -1.20 -9.78
CA ASP A 262 -20.51 0.09 -9.93
C ASP A 262 -20.91 0.72 -8.57
N LEU A 263 -20.26 1.84 -8.22
CA LEU A 263 -20.54 2.61 -7.01
C LEU A 263 -21.52 3.77 -7.22
N GLY A 264 -22.07 3.95 -8.44
CA GLY A 264 -22.94 5.08 -8.79
C GLY A 264 -24.28 5.14 -8.04
N PHE A 265 -24.66 4.07 -7.33
CA PHE A 265 -25.85 4.08 -6.47
C PHE A 265 -25.63 4.82 -5.13
N VAL A 266 -24.37 5.14 -4.78
CA VAL A 266 -24.03 5.83 -3.54
C VAL A 266 -24.26 7.31 -3.74
N ASP A 267 -25.28 7.84 -3.07
CA ASP A 267 -25.64 9.25 -3.12
C ASP A 267 -25.93 9.83 -1.73
N ALA A 268 -26.26 11.12 -1.68
CA ALA A 268 -26.54 11.84 -0.44
C ALA A 268 -27.75 11.29 0.33
N THR A 269 -28.69 10.60 -0.33
CA THR A 269 -29.88 10.00 0.34
C THR A 269 -29.49 8.85 1.28
N LEU A 270 -28.34 8.22 1.02
CA LEU A 270 -27.75 7.22 1.90
C LEU A 270 -27.15 7.80 3.18
N GLY A 271 -27.16 9.13 3.38
CA GLY A 271 -26.81 9.82 4.62
C GLY A 271 -25.52 9.35 5.29
N LEU A 272 -24.49 9.08 4.49
CA LEU A 272 -23.16 8.73 4.97
C LEU A 272 -22.46 10.01 5.42
N GLN A 273 -21.99 10.06 6.67
CA GLN A 273 -21.33 11.25 7.21
C GLN A 273 -20.06 11.57 6.41
N GLY A 274 -19.88 12.83 6.02
CA GLY A 274 -18.70 13.27 5.25
C GLY A 274 -18.75 12.94 3.74
N PHE A 275 -19.83 12.30 3.27
CA PHE A 275 -20.05 12.09 1.84
C PHE A 275 -20.20 13.42 1.11
N LEU A 276 -19.56 13.51 -0.05
CA LEU A 276 -19.70 14.63 -0.97
C LEU A 276 -20.07 14.06 -2.34
N ASP A 277 -21.19 14.52 -2.86
CA ASP A 277 -21.71 14.10 -4.15
C ASP A 277 -20.92 14.73 -5.32
N GLU A 278 -21.23 14.31 -6.54
CA GLU A 278 -20.57 14.82 -7.75
C GLU A 278 -20.80 16.32 -7.95
N SER A 279 -21.97 16.84 -7.57
CA SER A 279 -22.30 18.27 -7.72
C SER A 279 -21.41 19.17 -6.84
N GLY A 280 -20.97 18.65 -5.69
CA GLY A 280 -20.02 19.32 -4.82
C GLY A 280 -18.55 19.20 -5.23
N ARG A 281 -18.23 18.50 -6.32
CA ARG A 281 -16.86 18.19 -6.77
C ARG A 281 -16.48 18.96 -8.03
N GLY A 282 -15.18 19.19 -8.20
CA GLY A 282 -14.57 19.75 -9.41
C GLY A 282 -13.68 18.73 -10.12
N ALA A 283 -12.86 19.23 -11.03
CA ALA A 283 -11.86 18.45 -11.74
C ALA A 283 -10.57 19.26 -11.97
N VAL A 284 -9.49 18.56 -12.32
CA VAL A 284 -8.25 19.15 -12.80
C VAL A 284 -7.90 18.50 -14.13
N SER A 285 -7.61 19.30 -15.16
CA SER A 285 -7.07 18.81 -16.42
C SER A 285 -5.86 19.62 -16.84
N GLY A 286 -5.06 19.09 -17.75
CA GLY A 286 -3.87 19.81 -18.15
C GLY A 286 -2.95 19.06 -19.07
N ARG A 287 -1.72 19.59 -19.17
CA ARG A 287 -0.65 18.99 -19.94
C ARG A 287 0.66 18.95 -19.15
N VAL A 288 1.37 17.84 -19.30
CA VAL A 288 2.71 17.63 -18.75
C VAL A 288 3.74 17.57 -19.87
N SER A 289 4.98 17.94 -19.58
CA SER A 289 6.10 17.89 -20.53
C SER A 289 7.44 17.70 -19.81
N GLY A 290 8.49 17.36 -20.55
CA GLY A 290 9.85 17.26 -20.04
C GLY A 290 10.20 15.97 -19.29
N VAL A 291 9.22 15.08 -19.04
CA VAL A 291 9.49 13.74 -18.50
C VAL A 291 10.41 12.97 -19.45
N ALA A 292 11.41 12.28 -18.90
CA ALA A 292 12.39 11.52 -19.66
C ALA A 292 11.72 10.45 -20.53
N ALA A 293 12.28 10.25 -21.72
CA ALA A 293 11.78 9.25 -22.66
C ALA A 293 11.77 7.85 -22.02
N GLY A 294 10.68 7.11 -22.26
CA GLY A 294 10.49 5.76 -21.70
C GLY A 294 9.97 5.73 -20.26
N GLN A 295 9.88 6.88 -19.57
CA GLN A 295 9.34 6.94 -18.21
C GLN A 295 7.85 7.30 -18.20
N PRO A 296 7.02 6.62 -17.37
CA PRO A 296 5.63 6.99 -17.21
C PRO A 296 5.51 8.35 -16.52
N ALA A 297 4.62 9.20 -17.03
CA ALA A 297 4.24 10.44 -16.35
C ALA A 297 3.00 10.21 -15.47
N ARG A 298 3.08 10.65 -14.21
CA ARG A 298 1.95 10.62 -13.25
C ARG A 298 1.73 12.01 -12.68
N VAL A 299 0.48 12.37 -12.45
CA VAL A 299 0.10 13.61 -11.77
C VAL A 299 -0.58 13.25 -10.48
N GLY A 300 -0.12 13.81 -9.36
CA GLY A 300 -0.76 13.72 -8.06
C GLY A 300 -1.31 15.08 -7.62
N LEU A 301 -2.43 15.06 -6.89
CA LEU A 301 -2.94 16.18 -6.12
C LEU A 301 -2.88 15.79 -4.65
N SER A 302 -2.43 16.69 -3.78
CA SER A 302 -2.59 16.51 -2.35
C SER A 302 -2.78 17.83 -1.60
N ASN A 303 -3.56 17.77 -0.53
CA ASN A 303 -3.61 18.75 0.55
C ASN A 303 -3.89 18.01 1.87
N ASP A 304 -4.13 18.77 2.94
CA ASP A 304 -4.41 18.21 4.27
C ASP A 304 -5.73 17.43 4.33
N ASP A 305 -6.62 17.62 3.35
CA ASP A 305 -7.93 17.00 3.30
C ASP A 305 -8.00 15.79 2.38
N ALA A 306 -7.39 15.84 1.20
CA ALA A 306 -7.56 14.80 0.19
C ALA A 306 -6.32 14.61 -0.71
N GLN A 307 -6.26 13.45 -1.35
CA GLN A 307 -5.29 13.11 -2.39
C GLN A 307 -5.97 12.51 -3.63
N TYR A 308 -5.40 12.76 -4.81
CA TYR A 308 -5.88 12.20 -6.08
C TYR A 308 -4.71 11.96 -7.02
N TRP A 309 -4.90 11.15 -8.06
CA TRP A 309 -3.88 10.95 -9.08
C TRP A 309 -4.46 10.54 -10.43
N ALA A 310 -3.69 10.77 -11.48
CA ALA A 310 -3.92 10.21 -12.80
C ALA A 310 -2.61 9.93 -13.54
N ALA A 311 -2.66 9.00 -14.49
CA ALA A 311 -1.63 8.89 -15.50
C ALA A 311 -1.82 9.99 -16.56
N ALA A 312 -0.71 10.55 -17.05
CA ALA A 312 -0.76 11.36 -18.26
C ALA A 312 -0.67 10.43 -19.49
N ALA A 313 -1.43 10.75 -20.52
CA ALA A 313 -1.35 10.09 -21.82
C ALA A 313 -0.02 10.39 -22.53
N ALA A 314 0.31 9.64 -23.57
CA ALA A 314 1.56 9.78 -24.31
C ALA A 314 1.78 11.17 -24.94
N ASN A 315 0.69 11.90 -25.24
CA ASN A 315 0.73 13.29 -25.73
C ASN A 315 0.92 14.35 -24.62
N GLY A 316 1.04 13.90 -23.36
CA GLY A 316 1.16 14.70 -22.15
C GLY A 316 -0.15 15.14 -21.52
N THR A 317 -1.33 14.83 -22.06
CA THR A 317 -2.60 15.28 -21.45
C THR A 317 -3.00 14.43 -20.26
N PHE A 318 -3.58 15.04 -19.23
CA PHE A 318 -4.13 14.33 -18.07
C PHE A 318 -5.46 14.94 -17.62
N ARG A 319 -6.23 14.15 -16.87
CA ARG A 319 -7.47 14.58 -16.21
C ARG A 319 -7.65 13.82 -14.90
N ILE A 320 -8.08 14.52 -13.86
CA ILE A 320 -8.49 14.00 -12.55
C ILE A 320 -9.88 14.55 -12.27
N ASP A 321 -10.86 13.67 -12.17
CA ASP A 321 -12.27 14.00 -11.89
C ASP A 321 -12.62 13.81 -10.41
N GLY A 322 -13.77 14.33 -9.99
CA GLY A 322 -14.33 14.08 -8.66
C GLY A 322 -13.52 14.72 -7.51
N VAL A 323 -12.75 15.77 -7.79
CA VAL A 323 -11.85 16.40 -6.83
C VAL A 323 -12.64 17.30 -5.87
N ARG A 324 -12.45 17.14 -4.55
CA ARG A 324 -13.04 18.04 -3.56
C ARG A 324 -12.58 19.49 -3.80
N PRO A 325 -13.43 20.50 -3.57
CA PRO A 325 -13.00 21.88 -3.64
C PRO A 325 -11.90 22.17 -2.61
N GLY A 326 -10.90 22.95 -2.99
CA GLY A 326 -9.78 23.29 -2.13
C GLY A 326 -8.54 23.72 -2.88
N ARG A 327 -7.53 24.19 -2.14
CA ARG A 327 -6.19 24.46 -2.67
C ARG A 327 -5.36 23.19 -2.58
N TYR A 328 -4.80 22.76 -3.70
CA TYR A 328 -3.99 21.54 -3.81
C TYR A 328 -2.57 21.87 -4.22
N ARG A 329 -1.61 21.14 -3.66
CA ARG A 329 -0.33 20.90 -4.32
C ARG A 329 -0.59 19.95 -5.48
N ILE A 330 -0.13 20.31 -6.67
CA ILE A 330 -0.11 19.44 -7.84
C ILE A 330 1.33 19.04 -8.13
N THR A 331 1.57 17.75 -8.31
CA THR A 331 2.92 17.19 -8.49
C THR A 331 2.99 16.36 -9.76
N LEU A 332 3.99 16.60 -10.60
CA LEU A 332 4.36 15.75 -11.72
C LEU A 332 5.46 14.79 -11.27
N TYR A 333 5.20 13.51 -11.45
CA TYR A 333 6.16 12.44 -11.24
C TYR A 333 6.64 11.85 -12.56
N GLN A 334 7.95 11.67 -12.66
CA GLN A 334 8.58 10.77 -13.60
C GLN A 334 8.70 9.41 -12.90
N ASN A 335 7.86 8.46 -13.30
CA ASN A 335 7.59 7.25 -12.53
C ASN A 335 7.22 7.59 -11.08
N GLU A 336 8.12 7.42 -10.11
CA GLU A 336 7.91 7.74 -8.69
C GLU A 336 8.74 8.94 -8.19
N LEU A 337 9.60 9.51 -9.03
CA LEU A 337 10.38 10.70 -8.71
C LEU A 337 9.59 11.96 -9.01
N GLU A 338 9.45 12.83 -8.02
CA GLU A 338 8.91 14.17 -8.22
C GLU A 338 9.86 15.01 -9.08
N VAL A 339 9.35 15.53 -10.20
CA VAL A 339 10.14 16.33 -11.15
C VAL A 339 9.57 17.71 -11.38
N ALA A 340 8.33 17.99 -10.97
CA ALA A 340 7.79 19.35 -10.89
C ALA A 340 6.63 19.41 -9.89
N GLN A 341 6.40 20.61 -9.36
CA GLN A 341 5.26 20.88 -8.48
C GLN A 341 4.76 22.31 -8.66
N ASN A 342 3.47 22.51 -8.38
CA ASN A 342 2.84 23.82 -8.30
C ASN A 342 1.66 23.76 -7.32
N THR A 343 0.89 24.84 -7.22
CA THR A 343 -0.39 24.89 -6.49
C THR A 343 -1.52 25.32 -7.40
N LEU A 344 -2.72 24.79 -7.19
CA LEU A 344 -3.93 25.21 -7.89
C LEU A 344 -5.16 25.16 -6.97
N GLU A 345 -6.21 25.86 -7.36
CA GLU A 345 -7.51 25.82 -6.68
C GLU A 345 -8.52 25.03 -7.49
N VAL A 346 -9.29 24.18 -6.82
CA VAL A 346 -10.40 23.44 -7.38
C VAL A 346 -11.70 23.98 -6.79
N TYR A 347 -12.68 24.19 -7.66
CA TYR A 347 -14.03 24.64 -7.32
C TYR A 347 -15.06 23.61 -7.76
N ALA A 348 -16.17 23.49 -7.02
CA ALA A 348 -17.28 22.61 -7.38
C ALA A 348 -17.84 22.96 -8.77
N GLY A 349 -18.13 21.96 -9.59
CA GLY A 349 -18.65 22.11 -10.95
C GLY A 349 -17.67 22.70 -11.97
N ALA A 350 -16.41 22.96 -11.60
CA ALA A 350 -15.40 23.56 -12.47
C ALA A 350 -14.23 22.62 -12.75
N THR A 351 -13.55 22.82 -13.89
CA THR A 351 -12.28 22.14 -14.21
C THR A 351 -11.12 23.14 -14.15
N ALA A 352 -10.24 23.00 -13.17
CA ALA A 352 -9.00 23.77 -13.10
C ALA A 352 -8.01 23.28 -14.17
N GLN A 353 -7.26 24.21 -14.76
CA GLN A 353 -6.25 23.91 -15.78
C GLN A 353 -4.84 23.98 -15.18
N ALA A 354 -3.99 23.01 -15.49
CA ALA A 354 -2.59 23.00 -15.07
C ALA A 354 -1.63 22.66 -16.21
N ALA A 355 -0.47 23.30 -16.20
CA ALA A 355 0.66 22.94 -17.07
C ALA A 355 1.87 22.67 -16.17
N LEU A 356 2.48 21.50 -16.34
CA LEU A 356 3.66 21.09 -15.57
C LEU A 356 4.78 20.71 -16.53
N GLN A 357 5.97 21.18 -16.24
CA GLN A 357 7.17 20.84 -16.99
C GLN A 357 8.18 20.29 -16.01
N ALA A 358 8.67 19.07 -16.26
CA ALA A 358 9.73 18.47 -15.46
C ALA A 358 10.95 19.40 -15.44
N ALA A 359 11.47 19.65 -14.25
CA ALA A 359 12.63 20.50 -14.04
C ALA A 359 13.85 19.87 -14.72
N THR A 360 14.52 20.65 -15.58
CA THR A 360 15.81 20.24 -16.12
C THR A 360 16.86 20.44 -15.04
N GLN A 361 17.52 19.36 -14.65
CA GLN A 361 18.58 19.42 -13.67
C GLN A 361 19.86 19.98 -14.31
N PRO A 362 20.55 20.97 -13.71
CA PRO A 362 21.76 21.55 -14.27
C PRO A 362 22.95 20.58 -14.16
N GLY A 363 23.91 20.71 -15.08
CA GLY A 363 25.16 19.95 -15.10
C GLY A 363 25.29 19.06 -16.33
N GLN A 364 26.49 19.00 -16.89
CA GLN A 364 26.78 18.08 -17.99
C GLN A 364 27.13 16.70 -17.43
N MET A 365 26.38 15.66 -17.83
CA MET A 365 26.59 14.29 -17.36
C MET A 365 27.94 13.75 -17.82
N GLN A 366 28.79 13.37 -16.87
CA GLN A 366 30.00 12.58 -17.15
C GLN A 366 29.65 11.09 -17.22
N TRP A 367 28.89 10.60 -16.24
CA TRP A 367 28.30 9.26 -16.26
C TRP A 367 27.13 9.18 -15.28
N GLN A 368 26.25 8.20 -15.52
CA GLN A 368 25.11 7.89 -14.67
C GLN A 368 25.02 6.37 -14.45
N ILE A 369 24.66 5.98 -13.22
CA ILE A 369 24.28 4.62 -12.83
C ILE A 369 22.81 4.68 -12.40
N GLY A 370 21.97 3.79 -12.94
CA GLY A 370 20.52 3.83 -12.75
C GLY A 370 19.81 4.90 -13.58
N VAL A 371 18.55 5.15 -13.27
CA VAL A 371 17.72 6.17 -13.92
C VAL A 371 17.00 6.94 -12.83
N PRO A 372 17.00 8.28 -12.80
CA PRO A 372 16.31 9.03 -11.75
C PRO A 372 14.80 8.95 -11.97
N ASP A 373 14.19 7.89 -11.44
CA ASP A 373 12.76 7.58 -11.60
C ASP A 373 12.08 7.23 -10.26
N GLY A 374 12.80 7.41 -9.15
CA GLY A 374 12.31 7.25 -7.79
C GLY A 374 12.32 5.80 -7.32
N THR A 375 12.95 4.89 -8.07
CA THR A 375 12.93 3.46 -7.78
C THR A 375 14.31 2.82 -7.90
N PRO A 376 14.58 1.72 -7.19
CA PRO A 376 15.82 0.98 -7.36
C PRO A 376 15.81 0.08 -8.61
N SER A 377 14.97 0.34 -9.61
CA SER A 377 14.78 -0.59 -10.73
C SER A 377 16.09 -0.90 -11.48
N GLY A 378 16.30 -2.17 -11.78
CA GLY A 378 17.47 -2.67 -12.50
C GLY A 378 18.74 -2.86 -11.66
N PHE A 379 18.82 -2.29 -10.45
CA PHE A 379 19.93 -2.54 -9.53
C PHE A 379 19.90 -3.98 -8.96
N ARG A 380 21.03 -4.44 -8.41
CA ARG A 380 21.14 -5.76 -7.78
C ARG A 380 20.06 -5.94 -6.71
N ASN A 381 19.36 -7.07 -6.75
CA ASN A 381 18.29 -7.46 -5.82
C ASN A 381 17.02 -6.59 -5.84
N ALA A 382 16.96 -5.54 -6.67
CA ALA A 382 15.81 -4.63 -6.70
C ALA A 382 14.48 -5.33 -6.98
N ALA A 383 14.47 -6.33 -7.86
CA ALA A 383 13.25 -7.05 -8.24
C ALA A 383 12.61 -7.84 -7.08
N LEU A 384 13.41 -8.20 -6.07
CA LEU A 384 12.95 -8.95 -4.89
C LEU A 384 12.63 -8.04 -3.71
N LEU A 385 13.12 -6.79 -3.68
CA LEU A 385 12.90 -5.86 -2.56
C LEU A 385 11.41 -5.64 -2.26
N ALA A 386 10.52 -5.80 -3.23
CA ALA A 386 9.09 -5.62 -3.03
C ALA A 386 8.39 -6.83 -2.39
N SER A 387 9.02 -8.01 -2.40
CA SER A 387 8.38 -9.30 -2.16
C SER A 387 9.20 -10.30 -1.34
N ALA A 388 10.35 -9.88 -0.81
CA ALA A 388 11.24 -10.72 -0.01
C ALA A 388 12.08 -9.86 0.94
N HIS A 389 12.45 -10.46 2.07
CA HIS A 389 13.37 -9.85 3.02
C HIS A 389 14.77 -9.77 2.42
N PRO A 390 15.61 -8.76 2.77
CA PRO A 390 17.01 -8.72 2.34
C PRO A 390 17.86 -9.94 2.71
N SER A 391 17.44 -10.76 3.68
CA SER A 391 18.12 -12.02 4.05
C SER A 391 17.65 -13.25 3.27
N ASP A 392 16.70 -13.11 2.34
CA ASP A 392 16.15 -14.22 1.56
C ASP A 392 17.23 -14.92 0.73
N THR A 393 17.20 -16.26 0.66
CA THR A 393 18.23 -17.04 -0.04
C THR A 393 18.26 -16.81 -1.55
N ARG A 394 17.21 -16.23 -2.12
CA ARG A 394 17.14 -15.83 -3.54
C ARG A 394 17.88 -14.51 -3.82
N MET A 395 18.21 -13.73 -2.79
CA MET A 395 19.00 -12.50 -2.95
C MET A 395 20.43 -12.87 -3.35
N ALA A 396 20.96 -12.19 -4.38
CA ALA A 396 22.38 -12.25 -4.66
C ALA A 396 23.18 -11.59 -3.52
N PRO A 397 24.46 -11.95 -3.31
CA PRO A 397 25.29 -11.32 -2.29
C PRO A 397 25.28 -9.79 -2.39
N TRP A 398 24.96 -9.13 -1.27
CA TRP A 398 24.78 -7.68 -1.19
C TRP A 398 26.07 -6.87 -1.36
N GLY A 399 27.23 -7.46 -1.04
CA GLY A 399 28.53 -6.80 -1.17
C GLY A 399 29.48 -7.07 -0.01
N PRO A 400 30.50 -6.21 0.20
CA PRO A 400 30.79 -4.98 -0.55
C PRO A 400 31.04 -5.17 -2.06
N LEU A 401 30.71 -4.18 -2.88
CA LEU A 401 30.77 -4.27 -4.35
C LEU A 401 31.65 -3.18 -4.97
N VAL A 402 32.28 -3.53 -6.09
CA VAL A 402 33.00 -2.59 -6.96
C VAL A 402 32.27 -2.48 -8.29
N TYR A 403 31.72 -1.31 -8.58
CA TYR A 403 31.09 -0.99 -9.86
C TYR A 403 32.08 -0.24 -10.75
N ARG A 404 32.32 -0.73 -11.96
CA ARG A 404 33.23 -0.12 -12.93
C ARG A 404 32.42 0.55 -14.02
N VAL A 405 32.45 1.88 -14.06
CA VAL A 405 31.74 2.68 -15.08
C VAL A 405 32.26 2.28 -16.47
N GLY A 406 31.33 1.94 -17.36
CA GLY A 406 31.63 1.52 -18.73
C GLY A 406 31.83 0.00 -18.92
N SER A 407 31.85 -0.80 -17.85
CA SER A 407 31.98 -2.26 -17.97
C SER A 407 31.05 -3.08 -17.08
N SER A 408 30.72 -2.60 -15.87
CA SER A 408 29.75 -3.28 -15.00
C SER A 408 28.33 -3.16 -15.54
N ALA A 409 27.52 -4.20 -15.38
CA ALA A 409 26.09 -4.14 -15.65
C ALA A 409 25.37 -3.43 -14.50
N LEU A 410 24.19 -2.85 -14.73
CA LEU A 410 23.44 -2.14 -13.68
C LEU A 410 23.16 -3.03 -12.44
N GLY A 411 22.89 -4.32 -12.67
CA GLY A 411 22.72 -5.34 -11.62
C GLY A 411 23.98 -5.68 -10.81
N ASP A 412 25.12 -5.04 -11.10
CA ASP A 412 26.34 -5.12 -10.29
C ASP A 412 26.45 -4.01 -9.24
N PHE A 413 25.57 -3.00 -9.31
CA PHE A 413 25.45 -1.97 -8.28
C PHE A 413 24.31 -2.35 -7.32
N PRO A 414 24.50 -2.24 -5.99
CA PRO A 414 23.49 -2.68 -5.03
C PRO A 414 22.25 -1.77 -5.04
N ALA A 415 21.05 -2.34 -5.04
CA ALA A 415 19.83 -1.56 -4.86
C ALA A 415 19.79 -0.84 -3.50
N VAL A 416 20.39 -1.46 -2.49
CA VAL A 416 20.45 -0.94 -1.12
C VAL A 416 21.84 -1.19 -0.53
N GLN A 417 22.35 -0.20 0.19
CA GLN A 417 23.53 -0.33 1.01
C GLN A 417 23.18 -0.12 2.49
N TRP A 418 23.64 -1.01 3.36
CA TRP A 418 23.59 -0.86 4.82
C TRP A 418 25.00 -0.69 5.38
N ARG A 419 25.15 0.14 6.40
CA ARG A 419 26.45 0.43 7.02
C ARG A 419 27.11 -0.84 7.57
N GLY A 420 26.34 -1.68 8.27
CA GLY A 420 26.83 -2.92 8.87
C GLY A 420 26.79 -4.18 7.99
N VAL A 421 26.43 -4.08 6.70
CA VAL A 421 26.26 -5.27 5.83
C VAL A 421 27.19 -5.26 4.61
N ASN A 422 27.11 -4.24 3.78
CA ASN A 422 27.78 -4.21 2.46
C ASN A 422 28.49 -2.87 2.16
N THR A 423 28.72 -2.05 3.17
CA THR A 423 29.47 -0.80 3.02
C THR A 423 30.98 -1.06 3.02
N PRO A 424 31.78 -0.35 2.19
CA PRO A 424 31.37 0.63 1.18
C PRO A 424 31.06 0.02 -0.20
N THR A 425 30.15 0.66 -0.94
CA THR A 425 30.13 0.52 -2.40
C THR A 425 31.21 1.41 -3.00
N ARG A 426 32.02 0.83 -3.89
CA ARG A 426 33.09 1.52 -4.60
C ARG A 426 32.74 1.66 -6.07
N ILE A 427 32.80 2.88 -6.59
CA ILE A 427 32.61 3.20 -8.01
C ILE A 427 33.96 3.56 -8.60
N GLU A 428 34.40 2.84 -9.62
CA GLU A 428 35.63 3.12 -10.37
C GLU A 428 35.31 3.68 -11.75
N PHE A 429 36.01 4.73 -12.14
CA PHE A 429 35.85 5.39 -13.44
C PHE A 429 37.19 5.96 -13.91
N VAL A 430 37.30 6.25 -15.21
CA VAL A 430 38.52 6.76 -15.83
C VAL A 430 38.32 8.20 -16.28
N LEU A 431 39.31 9.06 -16.02
CA LEU A 431 39.38 10.43 -16.54
C LEU A 431 40.61 10.58 -17.43
N ALA A 432 40.47 11.24 -18.58
CA ALA A 432 41.64 11.72 -19.30
C ALA A 432 42.27 12.90 -18.54
N ALA A 433 43.54 13.21 -18.79
CA ALA A 433 44.23 14.32 -18.12
C ALA A 433 43.51 15.67 -18.27
N LYS A 434 42.91 15.93 -19.43
CA LYS A 434 42.10 17.15 -19.71
C LYS A 434 40.73 17.18 -19.00
N ASP A 435 40.30 16.05 -18.46
CA ASP A 435 39.00 15.88 -17.81
C ASP A 435 39.14 15.89 -16.28
N VAL A 436 40.36 16.07 -15.73
CA VAL A 436 40.57 16.30 -14.30
C VAL A 436 40.18 17.74 -13.97
N ARG A 437 39.04 17.90 -13.30
CA ARG A 437 38.41 19.17 -12.91
C ARG A 437 37.45 18.93 -11.74
N ASP A 438 36.75 19.96 -11.29
CA ASP A 438 35.71 19.82 -10.28
C ASP A 438 34.50 19.08 -10.85
N TYR A 439 33.89 18.23 -10.04
CA TYR A 439 32.68 17.48 -10.38
C TYR A 439 31.69 17.51 -9.23
N ARG A 440 30.42 17.30 -9.55
CA ARG A 440 29.37 17.05 -8.56
C ARG A 440 28.91 15.61 -8.63
N LEU A 441 29.02 14.89 -7.52
CA LEU A 441 28.38 13.59 -7.34
C LEU A 441 26.97 13.81 -6.81
N ARG A 442 25.96 13.39 -7.57
CA ARG A 442 24.56 13.47 -7.20
C ARG A 442 24.00 12.09 -6.91
N LEU A 443 23.36 11.93 -5.76
CA LEU A 443 22.74 10.68 -5.31
C LEU A 443 21.24 10.88 -5.12
N TYR A 444 20.43 10.14 -5.88
CA TYR A 444 18.99 10.04 -5.67
C TYR A 444 18.70 8.86 -4.77
N ILE A 445 18.10 9.13 -3.60
CA ILE A 445 17.87 8.16 -2.53
C ILE A 445 16.38 8.13 -2.20
N PRO A 446 15.62 7.13 -2.69
CA PRO A 446 14.17 7.06 -2.43
C PRO A 446 13.83 6.97 -0.94
N LEU A 447 14.57 6.12 -0.22
CA LEU A 447 14.41 5.87 1.20
C LEU A 447 15.79 5.76 1.86
N ALA A 448 15.93 6.40 3.02
CA ALA A 448 17.02 6.16 3.94
C ALA A 448 16.45 5.62 5.27
N GLN A 449 17.17 4.70 5.89
CA GLN A 449 16.78 4.05 7.14
C GLN A 449 17.73 4.46 8.26
N ALA A 450 17.19 4.60 9.48
CA ALA A 450 17.96 4.87 10.70
C ALA A 450 18.97 6.02 10.52
N ASP A 451 18.46 7.17 10.08
CA ASP A 451 19.22 8.40 9.80
C ASP A 451 20.39 8.25 8.83
N GLY A 452 20.42 7.19 8.02
CA GLY A 452 21.47 6.94 7.04
C GLY A 452 21.63 8.10 6.06
N ARG A 453 22.87 8.56 5.87
CA ARG A 453 23.24 9.54 4.83
C ARG A 453 24.61 9.20 4.25
N PRO A 454 24.87 9.52 2.97
CA PRO A 454 26.12 9.15 2.33
C PRO A 454 27.30 9.92 2.93
N GLN A 455 28.41 9.23 3.14
CA GLN A 455 29.70 9.82 3.45
C GLN A 455 30.67 9.43 2.34
N VAL A 456 31.09 10.40 1.53
CA VAL A 456 31.87 10.10 0.31
C VAL A 456 33.36 10.25 0.55
N ARG A 457 34.16 9.34 -0.02
CA ARG A 457 35.61 9.46 -0.10
C ARG A 457 36.08 9.29 -1.53
N VAL A 458 37.10 10.01 -1.94
CA VAL A 458 37.65 9.94 -3.29
C VAL A 458 39.16 9.69 -3.24
N ASN A 459 39.59 8.63 -3.94
CA ASN A 459 40.99 8.22 -4.10
C ASN A 459 41.79 8.07 -2.80
N GLY A 460 41.13 7.94 -1.65
CA GLY A 460 41.76 7.93 -0.31
C GLY A 460 42.43 9.25 0.09
N ARG A 461 42.25 10.32 -0.67
CA ARG A 461 42.90 11.64 -0.45
C ARG A 461 41.92 12.72 0.01
N TRP A 462 40.64 12.54 -0.29
CA TRP A 462 39.60 13.50 0.04
C TRP A 462 38.41 12.81 0.70
N ASN A 463 37.89 13.43 1.75
CA ASN A 463 36.64 13.05 2.40
C ASN A 463 35.65 14.19 2.17
N GLY A 464 34.46 13.84 1.69
CA GLY A 464 33.39 14.80 1.45
C GLY A 464 32.76 15.32 2.75
N PRO A 465 32.03 16.44 2.66
CA PRO A 465 31.24 16.92 3.78
C PRO A 465 30.20 15.87 4.20
N LEU A 466 29.85 15.88 5.49
CA LEU A 466 28.77 15.05 6.01
C LEU A 466 27.43 15.76 5.77
N PRO A 467 26.49 15.18 5.00
CA PRO A 467 25.18 15.77 4.81
C PRO A 467 24.35 15.80 6.10
N SER A 468 23.34 16.68 6.13
CA SER A 468 22.32 16.67 7.18
C SER A 468 21.53 15.36 7.18
N VAL A 469 20.96 15.01 8.33
CA VAL A 469 20.04 13.88 8.45
C VAL A 469 18.83 14.11 7.53
N PRO A 470 18.44 13.13 6.68
CA PRO A 470 17.27 13.28 5.83
C PRO A 470 15.99 13.15 6.66
N THR A 471 14.95 13.89 6.27
CA THR A 471 13.60 13.62 6.78
C THR A 471 13.07 12.37 6.08
N GLN A 472 12.89 11.28 6.83
CA GLN A 472 12.35 10.01 6.34
C GLN A 472 11.27 9.48 7.28
N PRO A 473 10.40 8.58 6.81
CA PRO A 473 9.41 7.94 7.67
C PRO A 473 10.07 7.18 8.84
N ASP A 474 9.55 7.36 10.06
CA ASP A 474 10.04 6.69 11.27
C ASP A 474 9.40 5.30 11.42
N SER A 475 9.74 4.40 10.51
CA SER A 475 9.18 3.05 10.44
C SER A 475 10.07 2.15 9.58
N ARG A 476 10.06 0.84 9.82
CA ARG A 476 10.76 -0.11 8.94
C ARG A 476 10.21 -0.04 7.52
N GLY A 477 11.06 0.04 6.51
CA GLY A 477 10.62 0.04 5.11
C GLY A 477 11.22 -1.10 4.31
N ILE A 478 12.54 -1.11 4.21
CA ILE A 478 13.30 -1.96 3.30
C ILE A 478 13.07 -3.45 3.60
N THR A 479 13.07 -3.83 4.88
CA THR A 479 12.82 -5.21 5.34
C THR A 479 11.35 -5.62 5.25
N ARG A 480 10.44 -4.67 4.99
CA ARG A 480 8.99 -4.87 4.84
C ARG A 480 8.54 -4.57 3.41
N GLY A 481 9.40 -4.82 2.45
CA GLY A 481 8.99 -4.84 1.07
C GLY A 481 8.92 -3.46 0.40
N THR A 482 9.35 -2.35 1.01
CA THR A 482 9.22 -1.02 0.39
C THR A 482 10.56 -0.28 0.28
N TYR A 483 10.72 0.43 -0.82
CA TYR A 483 11.80 1.37 -1.08
C TYR A 483 11.32 2.82 -1.10
N ARG A 484 10.01 3.06 -0.99
CA ARG A 484 9.42 4.40 -1.09
C ARG A 484 9.58 5.14 0.24
N GLY A 485 10.30 6.25 0.22
CA GLY A 485 10.44 7.17 1.35
C GLY A 485 10.16 8.61 0.92
N ASN A 486 10.96 9.57 1.35
CA ASN A 486 10.77 10.98 0.99
C ASN A 486 11.58 11.46 -0.22
N ASN A 487 12.27 10.57 -0.96
CA ASN A 487 13.14 10.92 -2.09
C ASN A 487 14.13 12.05 -1.74
N THR A 488 15.25 11.71 -1.11
CA THR A 488 16.32 12.69 -0.81
C THR A 488 17.34 12.73 -1.94
N VAL A 489 17.72 13.94 -2.36
CA VAL A 489 18.83 14.14 -3.30
C VAL A 489 20.02 14.71 -2.53
N TYR A 490 21.19 14.09 -2.69
CA TYR A 490 22.45 14.59 -2.14
C TYR A 490 23.36 15.04 -3.26
N ASP A 491 23.77 16.32 -3.22
CA ASP A 491 24.77 16.88 -4.11
C ASP A 491 26.09 17.08 -3.35
N ILE A 492 27.15 16.47 -3.84
CA ILE A 492 28.47 16.45 -3.20
C ILE A 492 29.51 16.92 -4.20
N ASP A 493 30.07 18.11 -3.96
CA ASP A 493 31.10 18.69 -4.81
C ASP A 493 32.46 18.04 -4.51
N ILE A 494 33.08 17.47 -5.54
CA ILE A 494 34.36 16.78 -5.52
C ILE A 494 35.38 17.70 -6.20
N PRO A 495 36.40 18.20 -5.47
CA PRO A 495 37.40 19.07 -6.05
C PRO A 495 38.35 18.31 -6.98
N ALA A 496 38.89 18.98 -8.00
CA ALA A 496 39.88 18.43 -8.92
C ALA A 496 41.10 17.83 -8.20
N THR A 497 41.47 18.39 -7.05
CA THR A 497 42.59 17.92 -6.21
C THR A 497 42.34 16.54 -5.59
N ALA A 498 41.08 16.09 -5.53
CA ALA A 498 40.73 14.74 -5.13
C ALA A 498 40.91 13.71 -6.27
N LEU A 499 41.02 14.18 -7.51
CA LEU A 499 41.00 13.37 -8.73
C LEU A 499 42.38 13.29 -9.39
N GLN A 500 42.52 12.36 -10.32
CA GLN A 500 43.74 12.16 -11.10
C GLN A 500 43.41 11.69 -12.52
N ALA A 501 44.37 11.84 -13.43
CA ALA A 501 44.29 11.20 -14.74
C ALA A 501 44.36 9.66 -14.58
N GLY A 502 43.61 8.94 -15.41
CA GLY A 502 43.47 7.49 -15.31
C GLY A 502 42.36 7.10 -14.34
N VAL A 503 42.59 6.01 -13.59
CA VAL A 503 41.56 5.41 -12.71
C VAL A 503 41.36 6.27 -11.47
N ASN A 504 40.10 6.55 -11.17
CA ASN A 504 39.60 7.19 -9.97
C ASN A 504 38.62 6.25 -9.26
N ALA A 505 38.52 6.37 -7.94
CA ALA A 505 37.59 5.62 -7.12
C ALA A 505 36.82 6.54 -6.17
N VAL A 506 35.50 6.49 -6.26
CA VAL A 506 34.56 7.06 -5.29
C VAL A 506 34.10 5.92 -4.37
N GLN A 507 34.22 6.11 -3.06
CA GLN A 507 33.66 5.22 -2.05
C GLN A 507 32.46 5.92 -1.41
N ILE A 508 31.34 5.23 -1.37
CA ILE A 508 30.13 5.68 -0.68
C ILE A 508 30.06 4.89 0.63
N ASP A 509 30.41 5.55 1.74
CA ASP A 509 30.15 5.09 3.10
C ASP A 509 28.76 5.57 3.55
N ILE A 510 28.30 5.10 4.72
CA ILE A 510 27.06 5.59 5.37
C ILE A 510 27.41 6.13 6.74
N ALA A 511 26.99 7.35 7.03
CA ALA A 511 27.05 7.93 8.35
C ALA A 511 25.69 7.84 9.05
N SER A 512 25.69 7.52 10.34
CA SER A 512 24.52 7.57 11.22
C SER A 512 24.92 7.57 12.69
N GLY A 513 24.06 8.13 13.55
CA GLY A 513 24.17 7.98 15.00
C GLY A 513 23.55 6.68 15.53
N SER A 514 22.73 5.99 14.73
CA SER A 514 22.08 4.73 15.09
C SER A 514 23.06 3.55 15.03
N PRO A 515 22.84 2.45 15.78
CA PRO A 515 23.72 1.27 15.77
C PRO A 515 23.59 0.41 14.51
N ASP A 516 24.60 -0.42 14.25
CA ASP A 516 24.59 -1.40 13.16
C ASP A 516 23.87 -2.69 13.59
N ASN A 517 22.60 -2.80 13.19
CA ASN A 517 21.73 -3.94 13.52
C ASN A 517 21.38 -4.76 12.26
N GLY A 518 22.40 -5.12 11.46
CA GLY A 518 22.19 -5.83 10.19
C GLY A 518 21.29 -5.04 9.23
N PHE A 519 20.24 -5.68 8.71
CA PHE A 519 19.29 -5.04 7.79
C PHE A 519 18.38 -3.99 8.43
N LEU A 520 18.38 -3.88 9.76
CA LEU A 520 17.72 -2.81 10.53
C LEU A 520 18.63 -1.61 10.79
N GLY A 521 19.91 -1.71 10.43
CA GLY A 521 20.88 -0.62 10.60
C GLY A 521 20.69 0.53 9.59
N PRO A 522 21.54 1.56 9.67
CA PRO A 522 21.58 2.67 8.74
C PRO A 522 21.72 2.21 7.30
N ALA A 523 20.85 2.69 6.41
CA ALA A 523 20.79 2.23 5.03
C ALA A 523 20.41 3.33 4.04
N LEU A 524 20.79 3.13 2.78
CA LEU A 524 20.41 3.95 1.63
C LEU A 524 19.86 3.05 0.53
N VAL A 525 18.66 3.32 0.06
CA VAL A 525 18.16 2.78 -1.21
C VAL A 525 18.61 3.69 -2.33
N PHE A 526 19.12 3.14 -3.44
CA PHE A 526 19.57 3.92 -4.59
C PHE A 526 18.52 3.96 -5.69
N ASP A 527 18.35 5.13 -6.31
CA ASP A 527 17.58 5.36 -7.54
C ASP A 527 18.50 5.73 -8.70
N SER A 528 19.39 6.69 -8.47
CA SER A 528 20.42 7.02 -9.44
C SER A 528 21.66 7.64 -8.78
N VAL A 529 22.81 7.37 -9.36
CA VAL A 529 24.11 7.97 -8.98
C VAL A 529 24.71 8.62 -10.22
N GLN A 530 24.96 9.91 -10.15
CA GLN A 530 25.40 10.73 -11.29
C GLN A 530 26.69 11.46 -10.95
N LEU A 531 27.62 11.52 -11.90
CA LEU A 531 28.74 12.46 -11.85
C LEU A 531 28.54 13.52 -12.92
N LEU A 532 28.54 14.78 -12.50
CA LEU A 532 28.25 15.94 -13.32
C LEU A 532 29.48 16.84 -13.37
N VAL A 533 29.81 17.35 -14.55
CA VAL A 533 30.82 18.41 -14.70
C VAL A 533 30.28 19.69 -14.06
N MET A 534 31.10 20.34 -13.24
CA MET A 534 30.81 21.65 -12.64
C MET A 534 31.32 22.82 -13.48
#